data_AF-A0A5M8RR69-F1
#
_entry.id   AF-A0A5M8RR69-F1
#
_cell.length_a   1.000
_cell.length_b   1.000
_cell.length_c   1.000
_cell.angle_alpha   90.00
_cell.angle_beta   90.00
_cell.angle_gamma   90.00
#
_symmetry.space_group_name_H-M   'P 1'
#
loop_
_entity.id
_entity.type
_entity.pdbx_description
1 polymer ?
#
loop_
_entity_poly.entity_id
_entity_poly.type
_entity_poly.pdbx_seq_one_letter_code
_entity_poly.pdbx_strand_id
1 'polypeptide(L)'
;MSAVDDRFRKLGFVVGMPSLVFVRNLSRDCMLVVEGETRKGYSEYRYTFYKTCYLPDGRMTSVKVYMENESIKRVLPRVASFLSFLESIKQIDETEKTKRKGEKDA
;
A
#
# COMPACT_ATOMS: atom_id res chain seq x y z
N MET A 1 -17.79 11.93 3.87
CA MET A 1 -16.79 10.99 3.34
C MET A 1 -16.70 11.18 1.84
N SER A 2 -15.51 11.30 1.27
CA SER A 2 -15.38 11.26 -0.19
C SER A 2 -15.47 9.81 -0.70
N ALA A 3 -15.89 9.62 -1.96
CA ALA A 3 -15.90 8.29 -2.57
C ALA A 3 -14.49 7.67 -2.66
N VAL A 4 -13.43 8.49 -2.66
CA VAL A 4 -12.03 8.04 -2.65
C VAL A 4 -11.66 7.49 -1.29
N ASP A 5 -12.05 8.18 -0.21
CA ASP A 5 -11.79 7.75 1.17
C ASP A 5 -12.41 6.39 1.45
N ASP A 6 -13.66 6.19 1.03
CA ASP A 6 -14.38 4.93 1.25
C ASP A 6 -13.74 3.78 0.47
N ARG A 7 -13.21 4.03 -0.73
CA ARG A 7 -12.48 3.03 -1.51
C ARG A 7 -11.17 2.63 -0.83
N PHE A 8 -10.40 3.59 -0.33
CA PHE A 8 -9.16 3.28 0.40
C PHE A 8 -9.41 2.55 1.72
N ARG A 9 -10.46 2.90 2.45
CA ARG A 9 -10.88 2.15 3.65
C ARG A 9 -11.24 0.70 3.34
N LYS A 10 -11.98 0.45 2.25
CA LYS A 10 -12.28 -0.92 1.79
C LYS A 10 -11.01 -1.70 1.44
N LEU A 11 -9.95 -1.01 1.01
CA LEU A 11 -8.63 -1.59 0.77
C LEU A 11 -7.76 -1.69 2.05
N GLY A 12 -8.32 -1.42 3.22
CA GLY A 12 -7.63 -1.53 4.51
C GLY A 12 -6.66 -0.39 4.82
N PHE A 13 -6.80 0.76 4.15
CA PHE A 13 -6.05 1.97 4.49
C PHE A 13 -6.78 2.77 5.57
N VAL A 14 -5.99 3.33 6.49
CA VAL A 14 -6.42 4.42 7.37
C VAL A 14 -6.37 5.72 6.58
N VAL A 15 -7.43 6.53 6.72
CA VAL A 15 -7.49 7.87 6.13
C VAL A 15 -6.91 8.84 7.15
N GLY A 16 -5.66 9.26 6.94
CA GLY A 16 -4.98 10.22 7.83
C GLY A 16 -5.44 11.65 7.59
N MET A 17 -5.62 12.02 6.31
CA MET A 17 -6.21 13.29 5.90
C MET A 17 -7.21 13.02 4.76
N PRO A 18 -8.48 13.44 4.87
CA PRO A 18 -9.49 13.16 3.85
C PRO A 18 -9.02 13.58 2.45
N SER A 19 -9.20 12.69 1.48
CA SER A 19 -8.81 12.86 0.07
C SER A 19 -7.32 13.10 -0.18
N LEU A 20 -6.45 13.07 0.83
CA LEU A 20 -5.06 13.47 0.69
C LEU A 20 -4.09 12.42 1.20
N VAL A 21 -4.31 11.82 2.37
CA VAL A 21 -3.31 10.92 2.96
C VAL A 21 -3.98 9.62 3.38
N PHE A 22 -3.51 8.52 2.78
CA PHE A 22 -3.97 7.17 3.06
C PHE A 22 -2.78 6.28 3.42
N VAL A 23 -2.84 5.61 4.57
CA VAL A 23 -1.74 4.77 5.07
C VAL A 23 -2.22 3.36 5.39
N ARG A 24 -1.48 2.34 4.97
CA ARG A 24 -1.72 0.94 5.34
C ARG A 24 -0.42 0.29 5.79
N ASN A 25 -0.41 -0.28 6.99
CA ASN A 25 0.74 -1.01 7.50
C ASN A 25 0.93 -2.33 6.74
N LEU A 26 2.17 -2.64 6.35
CA LEU A 26 2.56 -3.94 5.80
C LEU A 26 3.22 -4.82 6.87
N SER A 27 3.99 -4.20 7.75
CA SER A 27 4.62 -4.80 8.93
C SER A 27 4.72 -3.74 10.03
N ARG A 28 5.42 -4.05 11.12
CA ARG A 28 5.71 -3.08 12.19
C ARG A 28 6.45 -1.84 11.67
N ASP A 29 7.35 -2.05 10.72
CA ASP A 29 8.35 -1.05 10.33
C ASP A 29 8.13 -0.53 8.91
N CYS A 30 7.24 -1.15 8.13
CA CYS A 30 6.98 -0.77 6.74
C CYS A 30 5.50 -0.47 6.50
N MET A 31 5.22 0.56 5.71
CA MET A 31 3.88 0.99 5.35
C MET A 31 3.77 1.30 3.85
N LEU A 32 2.56 1.17 3.35
CA LEU A 32 2.12 1.73 2.08
C LEU A 32 1.49 3.07 2.33
N VAL A 33 1.84 4.04 1.50
CA VAL A 33 1.36 5.41 1.59
C VAL A 33 0.86 5.85 0.22
N VAL A 34 -0.32 6.46 0.21
CA VAL A 34 -0.83 7.23 -0.93
C VAL A 34 -1.04 8.65 -0.46
N GLU A 35 -0.29 9.58 -1.05
CA GLU A 35 -0.32 11.00 -0.73
C GLU A 35 -0.74 11.80 -1.94
N GLY A 36 -1.76 12.64 -1.76
CA GLY A 36 -2.29 13.58 -2.72
C GLY A 36 -1.76 14.99 -2.46
N GLU A 37 -1.50 15.73 -3.53
CA GLU A 37 -1.17 17.14 -3.48
C GLU A 37 -1.87 17.92 -4.61
N THR A 38 -2.11 19.21 -4.38
CA THR A 38 -2.46 20.12 -5.49
C THR A 38 -1.21 20.43 -6.29
N ARG A 39 -1.25 20.28 -7.61
CA ARG A 39 -0.18 20.73 -8.50
C ARG A 39 -0.69 21.73 -9.51
N LYS A 40 0.14 22.75 -9.77
CA LYS A 40 -0.12 23.75 -10.81
C LYS A 40 -0.30 23.05 -12.16
N GLY A 41 -1.36 23.42 -12.89
CA GLY A 41 -1.70 22.82 -14.18
C GLY A 41 -2.63 21.61 -14.11
N TYR A 42 -3.06 21.19 -12.91
CA TYR A 42 -4.06 20.13 -12.72
C TYR A 42 -5.28 20.66 -11.98
N SER A 43 -6.47 20.25 -12.42
CA SER A 43 -7.76 20.58 -11.79
C SER A 43 -8.13 19.64 -10.64
N GLU A 44 -7.40 18.54 -10.47
CA GLU A 44 -7.62 17.52 -9.46
C GLU A 44 -6.30 17.24 -8.71
N TYR A 45 -6.41 16.68 -7.51
CA TYR A 45 -5.25 16.19 -6.77
C TYR A 45 -4.46 15.17 -7.59
N ARG A 46 -3.14 15.24 -7.43
CA ARG A 46 -2.20 14.28 -7.98
C ARG A 46 -1.61 13.46 -6.85
N TYR A 47 -1.57 12.16 -7.05
CA TYR A 47 -1.26 11.21 -6.00
C TYR A 47 0.04 10.47 -6.31
N THR A 48 0.82 10.25 -5.25
CA THR A 48 2.02 9.43 -5.27
C THR A 48 1.76 8.21 -4.39
N PHE A 49 2.00 7.01 -4.93
CA PHE A 49 1.87 5.74 -4.23
C PHE A 49 3.24 5.14 -4.02
N TYR A 50 3.61 4.89 -2.76
CA TYR A 50 4.92 4.37 -2.40
C TYR A 50 4.86 3.45 -1.18
N LYS A 51 5.92 2.66 -1.03
CA LYS A 51 6.23 1.94 0.21
C LYS A 51 7.37 2.67 0.90
N THR A 52 7.27 2.83 2.20
CA THR A 52 8.37 3.32 3.04
C THR A 52 8.60 2.38 4.22
N CYS A 53 9.82 2.33 4.72
CA CYS A 53 10.18 1.62 5.93
C CYS A 53 11.00 2.50 6.87
N TYR A 54 10.88 2.25 8.17
CA TYR A 54 11.51 3.02 9.23
C TYR A 54 12.28 2.09 10.18
N LEU A 55 13.28 2.65 10.87
CA LEU A 55 13.86 2.02 12.05
C LEU A 55 12.94 2.23 13.26
N PRO A 56 13.12 1.44 14.34
CA PRO A 56 12.37 1.63 15.59
C PRO A 56 12.49 3.04 16.20
N ASP A 57 13.56 3.78 15.88
CA ASP A 57 13.79 5.16 16.31
C ASP A 57 13.11 6.21 15.41
N GLY A 58 12.35 5.77 14.41
CA GLY A 58 11.61 6.63 13.48
C GLY A 58 12.42 7.10 12.27
N ARG A 59 13.72 6.76 12.15
CA ARG A 59 14.49 7.13 10.96
C ARG A 59 14.04 6.32 9.74
N MET A 60 13.75 7.00 8.64
CA MET A 60 13.39 6.36 7.38
C MET A 60 14.59 5.62 6.79
N THR A 61 14.40 4.35 6.41
CA THR A 61 15.47 3.50 5.85
C THR A 61 15.38 3.39 4.34
N SER A 62 14.17 3.32 3.79
CA SER A 62 13.97 3.14 2.36
C SER A 62 12.63 3.69 1.93
N VAL A 63 12.59 4.17 0.68
CA VAL A 63 11.38 4.55 -0.03
C VAL A 63 11.41 3.91 -1.40
N LYS A 64 10.32 3.25 -1.77
CA LYS A 64 10.09 2.73 -3.12
C LYS A 64 8.81 3.32 -3.68
N VAL A 65 8.97 4.21 -4.65
CA VAL A 65 7.86 4.85 -5.36
C VAL A 65 7.36 3.92 -6.46
N TYR A 66 6.05 3.68 -6.50
CA TYR A 66 5.41 2.84 -7.51
C TYR A 66 4.65 3.67 -8.55
N MET A 67 4.12 4.81 -8.15
CA MET A 67 3.51 5.82 -9.01
C MET A 67 3.77 7.19 -8.41
N GLU A 68 4.02 8.18 -9.26
CA GLU A 68 4.30 9.55 -8.83
C GLU A 68 3.45 10.54 -9.63
N ASN A 69 2.82 11.49 -8.94
CA ASN A 69 2.06 12.57 -9.57
C ASN A 69 0.99 12.04 -10.56
N GLU A 70 0.20 11.06 -10.14
CA GLU A 70 -0.81 10.40 -10.99
C GLU A 70 -2.25 10.71 -10.56
N SER A 71 -3.20 10.56 -11.48
CA SER A 71 -4.62 10.74 -11.13
C SER A 71 -5.10 9.59 -10.24
N ILE A 72 -6.10 9.86 -9.40
CA ILE A 72 -6.69 8.83 -8.54
C ILE A 72 -7.25 7.64 -9.36
N LYS A 73 -7.73 7.91 -10.57
CA LYS A 73 -8.24 6.90 -11.52
C LYS A 73 -7.16 5.87 -11.91
N ARG A 74 -5.88 6.27 -11.90
CA ARG A 74 -4.75 5.38 -12.19
C ARG A 74 -4.14 4.77 -10.91
N VAL A 75 -4.07 5.55 -9.83
CA VAL A 75 -3.48 5.08 -8.57
C VAL A 75 -4.33 3.99 -7.91
N LEU A 76 -5.64 4.18 -7.81
CA LEU A 76 -6.52 3.24 -7.12
C LEU A 76 -6.45 1.78 -7.66
N PRO A 77 -6.59 1.53 -8.98
CA PRO A 77 -6.46 0.16 -9.50
C PRO A 77 -5.05 -0.40 -9.32
N ARG A 78 -4.01 0.44 -9.38
CA ARG A 78 -2.63 0.00 -9.13
C ARG A 78 -2.43 -0.45 -7.68
N VAL A 79 -2.98 0.31 -6.72
CA VAL A 79 -2.95 -0.07 -5.30
C VAL A 79 -3.69 -1.38 -5.09
N ALA A 80 -4.90 -1.54 -5.62
CA ALA A 80 -5.66 -2.78 -5.50
C ALA A 80 -4.88 -3.98 -6.08
N SER A 81 -4.33 -3.83 -7.29
CA SER A 81 -3.49 -4.86 -7.92
C SER A 81 -2.26 -5.22 -7.10
N PHE A 82 -1.58 -4.22 -6.52
CA PHE A 82 -0.42 -4.43 -5.65
C PHE A 82 -0.79 -5.24 -4.40
N LEU A 83 -1.94 -4.93 -3.78
CA LEU A 83 -2.42 -5.67 -2.62
C LEU A 83 -2.77 -7.12 -2.96
N SER A 84 -3.48 -7.35 -4.06
CA SER A 84 -3.78 -8.72 -4.52
C SER A 84 -2.52 -9.53 -4.80
N PHE A 85 -1.47 -8.90 -5.34
CA PHE A 85 -0.17 -9.54 -5.52
C PHE A 85 0.52 -9.89 -4.18
N LEU A 86 0.43 -9.02 -3.17
CA LEU A 86 0.97 -9.35 -1.85
C LEU A 86 0.21 -10.51 -1.19
N GLU A 87 -1.10 -10.58 -1.37
CA GLU A 87 -1.93 -11.66 -0.86
C GLU A 87 -1.60 -13.00 -1.53
N SER A 88 -1.37 -13.01 -2.85
CA SER A 88 -0.98 -14.23 -3.55
C SER A 88 0.39 -14.75 -3.13
N ILE A 89 1.38 -13.88 -2.88
CA ILE A 89 2.68 -14.30 -2.36
C ILE A 89 2.52 -14.97 -0.99
N LYS A 90 1.72 -14.39 -0.08
CA LYS A 90 1.51 -14.96 1.26
C LYS A 90 0.91 -16.36 1.19
N GLN A 91 -0.06 -16.59 0.30
CA GLN A 91 -0.67 -17.90 0.11
C GLN A 91 0.32 -18.96 -0.40
N ILE A 92 1.25 -18.55 -1.27
CA ILE A 92 2.32 -19.42 -1.77
C ILE A 92 3.23 -19.85 -0.61
N ASP A 93 3.68 -18.89 0.22
CA ASP A 93 4.54 -19.18 1.39
C ASP A 93 3.87 -20.15 2.38
N GLU A 94 2.57 -20.01 2.63
CA GLU A 94 1.81 -20.90 3.53
C GLU A 94 1.66 -22.33 2.96
N THR A 95 1.45 -22.42 1.64
CA THR A 95 1.33 -23.71 0.94
C THR A 95 2.66 -24.47 0.97
N GLU A 96 3.78 -23.78 0.77
CA GLU A 96 5.11 -24.40 0.82
C GLU A 96 5.50 -24.86 2.24
N LYS A 97 5.16 -24.08 3.28
CA LYS A 97 5.41 -24.47 4.68
C LYS A 97 4.66 -25.74 5.07
N THR A 98 3.42 -25.89 4.60
CA THR A 98 2.60 -27.08 4.88
C THR A 98 3.18 -28.33 4.24
N LYS A 99 3.66 -28.23 2.98
CA LYS A 99 4.32 -29.35 2.28
C LYS A 99 5.60 -29.84 2.98
N ARG A 100 6.46 -28.92 3.42
CA ARG A 100 7.72 -29.28 4.12
C ARG A 100 7.52 -29.88 5.51
N LYS A 101 6.37 -29.64 6.15
CA LYS A 101 6.03 -30.24 7.44
C LYS A 101 5.57 -31.69 7.28
N GLY A 102 4.79 -31.99 6.24
CA GLY A 102 4.34 -33.35 5.93
C GLY A 102 5.46 -34.32 5.52
N GLU A 103 6.57 -33.84 4.96
CA GLU A 103 7.74 -34.66 4.61
C GLU A 103 8.68 -34.97 5.79
N LYS A 104 8.58 -34.25 6.92
CA LYS A 104 9.43 -34.51 8.10
C LYS A 104 8.79 -35.46 9.12
N ASP A 105 7.50 -35.70 8.98
CA ASP A 105 6.71 -36.56 9.88
C ASP A 105 6.38 -37.93 9.23
N ALA A 106 7.03 -38.27 8.10
CA ALA A 106 6.94 -39.55 7.39
C ALA A 106 8.32 -40.21 7.31
#